data_AF-A0A4Y7JLB1-F1
#
_entry.id   AF-A0A4Y7JLB1-F1
#
_cell.length_a   1.000
_cell.length_b   1.000
_cell.length_c   1.000
_cell.angle_alpha   90.00
_cell.angle_beta   90.00
_cell.angle_gamma   90.00
#
_symmetry.space_group_name_H-M   'P 1'
#
loop_
_entity.id
_entity.type
_entity.pdbx_description
1 polymer ?
#
loop_
_entity_poly.entity_id
_entity_poly.type
_entity_poly.pdbx_seq_one_letter_code
_entity_poly.pdbx_strand_id
1 'polypeptide(L)' 'MKRMFNSSFGATFLTDTGQESAFAYNIHQYADVYTSKPENFMLYPPEAWLHVPFDVKIMPHHVKVPSNLFKT' A
#
# COMPACT_ATOMS: atom_id res chain seq x y z
N MET A 1 15.78 -3.32 10.85
CA MET A 1 14.71 -2.34 10.57
C MET A 1 14.10 -1.68 11.81
N LYS A 2 14.02 -2.32 13.00
CA LYS A 2 13.41 -1.71 14.20
C LYS A 2 13.91 -0.29 14.58
N ARG A 3 15.17 0.06 14.28
CA ARG A 3 15.74 1.39 14.58
C ARG A 3 15.31 2.52 13.63
N MET A 4 14.58 2.22 12.56
CA MET A 4 14.13 3.21 11.57
C MET A 4 12.73 3.78 11.90
N PHE A 5 12.05 3.20 12.87
CA PHE A 5 10.67 3.54 13.22
C PHE A 5 10.60 4.11 14.64
N ASN A 6 9.42 4.62 15.01
CA ASN A 6 9.18 5.13 16.35
C ASN A 6 9.55 4.05 17.39
N SER A 7 10.33 4.44 18.41
CA SER A 7 10.86 3.50 19.40
C SER A 7 9.79 2.88 20.31
N SER A 8 8.67 3.57 20.50
CA SER A 8 7.58 3.14 21.38
C SER A 8 6.48 2.39 20.63
N PHE A 9 6.16 2.83 19.40
CA PHE A 9 5.01 2.34 18.64
C PHE A 9 5.38 1.59 17.35
N GLY A 10 6.63 1.67 16.91
CA GLY A 10 7.06 1.04 15.66
C GLY A 10 6.48 1.72 14.42
N ALA A 11 6.13 0.91 13.42
CA ALA A 11 5.58 1.39 12.16
C ALA A 11 4.06 1.56 12.25
N THR A 12 3.51 2.61 11.66
CA THR A 12 2.06 2.87 11.69
C THR A 12 1.25 1.82 10.93
N PHE A 13 1.76 1.33 9.79
CA PHE A 13 1.02 0.44 8.89
C PHE A 13 1.22 -1.05 9.17
N LEU A 14 2.20 -1.42 10.01
CA LEU A 14 2.56 -2.80 10.29
C LEU A 14 2.68 -3.05 11.79
N THR A 15 2.21 -4.21 12.22
CA THR A 15 2.48 -4.74 13.56
C THR A 15 3.94 -5.19 13.68
N ASP A 16 4.37 -5.49 14.91
CA ASP A 16 5.69 -6.04 15.19
C ASP A 16 5.93 -7.44 14.57
N THR A 17 4.86 -8.15 14.21
CA THR A 17 4.89 -9.41 13.46
C THR A 17 4.89 -9.25 11.93
N GLY A 18 4.82 -8.00 11.44
CA GLY A 18 4.76 -7.69 10.00
C GLY A 18 3.39 -7.86 9.36
N GLN A 19 2.34 -8.12 10.14
CA GLN A 19 0.95 -8.07 9.68
C GLN A 19 0.44 -6.63 9.58
N GLU A 20 -0.59 -6.38 8.77
CA GLU A 20 -1.25 -5.06 8.69
C GLU A 20 -1.78 -4.62 10.06
N SER A 21 -1.58 -3.35 10.41
CA SER A 21 -2.15 -2.78 11.62
C SER A 21 -3.64 -2.47 11.46
N ALA A 22 -4.35 -2.26 12.57
CA ALA A 22 -5.74 -1.78 12.53
C ALA A 22 -5.88 -0.42 11.82
N PHE A 23 -4.85 0.43 11.90
CA PHE A 23 -4.81 1.68 11.15
C PHE A 23 -4.74 1.42 9.64
N ALA A 24 -3.85 0.53 9.19
CA ALA A 24 -3.75 0.16 7.77
C ALA A 24 -5.06 -0.44 7.26
N TYR A 25 -5.69 -1.33 8.05
CA TYR A 25 -7.00 -1.88 7.73
C TYR A 25 -8.05 -0.78 7.50
N ASN A 26 -8.15 0.19 8.39
CA ASN A 26 -9.12 1.29 8.24
C ASN A 26 -8.85 2.15 7.01
N ILE A 27 -7.59 2.47 6.71
CA ILE A 27 -7.25 3.20 5.47
C ILE A 27 -7.71 2.39 4.25
N HIS A 28 -7.44 1.09 4.22
CA HIS A 28 -7.89 0.21 3.13
C HIS A 28 -9.42 0.04 3.03
N GLN A 29 -10.17 0.25 4.11
CA GLN A 29 -11.63 0.17 4.11
C GLN A 29 -12.32 1.48 3.74
N TYR A 30 -11.75 2.61 4.13
CA TYR A 30 -12.45 3.90 4.10
C TYR A 30 -11.88 4.92 3.12
N ALA A 31 -10.66 4.73 2.62
CA ALA A 31 -10.04 5.64 1.68
C ALA A 31 -9.80 4.93 0.33
N ASP A 32 -10.46 5.40 -0.72
CA ASP A 32 -10.20 4.92 -2.08
C ASP A 32 -8.76 5.25 -2.52
N VAL A 33 -8.26 6.40 -2.10
CA VAL A 33 -6.88 6.86 -2.30
C VAL A 33 -6.40 7.58 -1.06
N TYR A 34 -5.14 7.36 -0.67
CA TYR A 34 -4.49 8.11 0.39
C TYR A 34 -3.12 8.62 -0.09
N THR A 35 -2.70 9.75 0.47
CA THR A 35 -1.40 10.37 0.20
C THR A 35 -0.95 11.18 1.41
N SER A 36 0.32 11.56 1.48
CA SER A 36 0.85 12.28 2.65
C SER A 36 0.29 13.69 2.82
N LYS A 37 -0.12 14.34 1.73
CA LYS A 37 -0.68 15.69 1.72
C LYS A 37 -1.55 15.93 0.46
N PRO A 38 -2.60 16.78 0.52
CA PRO A 38 -3.52 16.99 -0.60
C PRO A 38 -2.84 17.54 -1.85
N GLU A 39 -1.77 18.32 -1.72
CA GLU A 39 -1.07 18.92 -2.87
C GLU A 39 -0.45 17.86 -3.79
N ASN A 40 -0.26 16.64 -3.31
CA ASN A 40 0.20 15.53 -4.15
C ASN A 40 -0.81 15.18 -5.25
N PHE A 41 -2.10 15.47 -5.07
CA PHE A 41 -3.10 15.30 -6.14
C PHE A 41 -2.90 16.28 -7.28
N MET A 42 -2.30 17.44 -7.03
CA MET A 42 -2.00 18.45 -8.06
C MET A 42 -0.88 18.02 -9.01
N LEU A 43 -0.19 16.92 -8.71
CA LEU A 43 0.80 16.31 -9.61
C LEU A 43 0.14 15.50 -10.74
N TYR A 44 -1.16 15.29 -10.67
CA TYR A 44 -1.94 14.55 -11.65
C TYR A 44 -2.91 15.50 -12.38
N PRO A 45 -3.21 15.24 -13.66
CA PRO A 45 -4.32 15.91 -14.34
C PRO A 45 -5.64 15.67 -13.58
N PRO A 46 -6.57 16.65 -13.54
CA PRO A 46 -7.88 16.47 -12.93
C PRO A 46 -8.68 15.29 -13.50
N GLU A 47 -8.43 14.91 -14.75
CA GLU A 47 -9.06 13.81 -15.46
C GLU A 47 -8.33 12.46 -15.29
N ALA A 48 -7.29 12.41 -14.45
CA ALA A 48 -6.51 11.20 -14.25
C ALA A 48 -7.35 10.08 -13.62
N TRP A 49 -7.21 8.87 -14.18
CA TRP A 49 -7.80 7.67 -13.61
C TRP A 49 -6.77 6.98 -12.72
N LEU A 50 -7.12 6.83 -11.43
CA LEU A 50 -6.27 6.18 -10.45
C LEU A 50 -6.64 4.70 -10.36
N HIS A 51 -5.73 3.83 -10.81
CA HIS A 51 -5.91 2.39 -10.80
C HIS A 51 -5.00 1.73 -9.78
N VAL A 52 -5.57 0.83 -8.96
CA VAL A 52 -4.78 0.00 -8.06
C VAL A 52 -3.97 -1.03 -8.87
N PRO A 53 -2.71 -1.33 -8.49
CA PRO A 53 -1.99 -2.43 -9.10
C PRO A 53 -2.73 -3.76 -8.89
N PHE A 54 -2.72 -4.62 -9.91
CA PHE A 54 -3.46 -5.89 -9.90
C PHE A 54 -2.91 -6.91 -8.88
N ASP A 55 -1.71 -6.67 -8.37
CA ASP A 55 -0.95 -7.55 -7.47
C ASP A 55 -0.92 -7.07 -6.01
N VAL A 56 -1.65 -6.00 -5.65
CA VAL A 56 -1.67 -5.50 -4.26
C VAL A 56 -2.35 -6.48 -3.30
N LYS A 57 -3.37 -7.21 -3.76
CA LYS A 57 -4.18 -8.10 -2.91
C LYS A 57 -4.25 -9.50 -3.49
N ILE A 58 -3.09 -10.15 -3.51
CA ILE A 58 -2.96 -11.55 -3.91
C ILE A 58 -3.52 -12.41 -2.77
N MET A 59 -4.63 -13.11 -3.04
CA MET A 59 -5.19 -14.07 -2.11
C MET A 59 -4.20 -15.23 -1.89
N PRO A 60 -4.23 -15.92 -0.73
CA PRO A 60 -3.26 -17.00 -0.45
C PRO A 60 -3.20 -18.11 -1.51
N HIS A 61 -4.29 -18.30 -2.28
CA HIS A 61 -4.38 -19.29 -3.36
C HIS A 61 -4.05 -18.73 -4.76
N HIS A 62 -3.84 -17.42 -4.89
CA HIS A 62 -3.47 -16.84 -6.17
C HIS A 62 -2.01 -17.20 -6.51
N VAL A 63 -1.80 -17.66 -7.74
CA VAL A 63 -0.47 -17.93 -8.27
C VAL A 63 0.20 -16.60 -8.60
N LYS A 64 1.34 -16.31 -7.97
CA LYS A 64 2.17 -15.15 -8.33
C LYS A 64 2.79 -15.40 -9.71
N VAL A 65 2.28 -14.71 -10.73
CA VAL A 65 2.90 -14.70 -12.05
C VAL A 65 4.08 -13.74 -12.01
N PRO A 66 5.33 -14.18 -12.23
CA PRO A 66 6.48 -13.29 -12.25
C PRO A 66 6.30 -12.24 -13.35
N SER A 67 6.52 -10.96 -13.05
CA SER A 67 6.43 -9.85 -14.01
C SER A 67 7.44 -9.96 -15.17
N ASN A 68 8.39 -10.89 -15.09
CA ASN A 68 9.38 -11.16 -16.13
C ASN A 68 8.98 -12.34 -17.03
N LEU A 69 7.84 -13.01 -16.79
CA LEU A 69 7.40 -14.17 -17.57
C LEU A 69 7.14 -13.84 -19.06
N PHE A 70 6.81 -12.57 -19.35
CA PHE A 70 6.54 -12.08 -20.72
C PHE A 70 7.58 -11.08 -21.24
N LYS A 71 8.72 -10.94 -20.55
CA LYS A 71 9.81 -10.09 -21.06
C LYS A 71 10.70 -10.95 -21.96
N THR A 72 10.60 -10.73 -23.27
CA THR A 72 11.56 -11.20 -24.27
C THR A 72 12.83 -10.35 -24.23
#